data_AF-A0A7W1L3R0-F1
#
_entry.id   AF-A0A7W1L3R0-F1
#
_cell.length_a   1.000
_cell.length_b   1.000
_cell.length_c   1.000
_cell.angle_alpha   90.00
_cell.angle_beta   90.00
_cell.angle_gamma   90.00
#
_symmetry.space_group_name_H-M   'P 1'
#
loop_
_entity.id
_entity.type
_entity.pdbx_description
1 polymer ?
#
loop_
_entity_poly.entity_id
_entity_poly.type
_entity_poly.pdbx_seq_one_letter_code
_entity_poly.pdbx_strand_id
1 'polypeptide(L)'
;MCKYIDANGNIVFTNVAPDKGLRKLSCLDSDDIGKKSATPARTTPTPAGFPRVDADTQRGRDDVRRRVLSEELATEEKLLAEARTSYANGAPVPLPEEQANAERYRDRIGRLRQAVQLHERNIDALKKELGTTR
;
A
#
# COMPACT_ATOMS: atom_id res chain seq x y z
N MET A 1 13.10 -20.64 -0.97
CA MET A 1 14.06 -20.79 -2.11
C MET A 1 15.17 -19.76 -1.94
N CYS A 2 16.43 -20.14 -2.09
CA CYS A 2 17.56 -19.27 -1.74
C CYS A 2 18.52 -19.09 -2.93
N LYS A 3 18.98 -17.85 -3.11
CA LYS A 3 19.93 -17.42 -4.13
C LYS A 3 21.35 -17.46 -3.57
N TYR A 4 22.24 -18.13 -4.28
CA TYR A 4 23.65 -18.23 -3.97
C TYR A 4 24.51 -17.79 -5.15
N ILE A 5 25.76 -17.41 -4.88
CA ILE A 5 26.78 -17.12 -5.90
C ILE A 5 27.99 -18.02 -5.67
N ASP A 6 28.49 -18.67 -6.73
CA ASP A 6 29.72 -19.48 -6.67
C ASP A 6 30.99 -18.61 -6.79
N ALA A 7 32.17 -19.24 -6.65
CA ALA A 7 33.46 -18.57 -6.78
C ALA A 7 33.73 -17.99 -8.19
N ASN A 8 33.01 -18.48 -9.21
CA ASN A 8 33.12 -18.03 -10.59
C ASN A 8 32.11 -16.92 -10.93
N GLY A 9 31.26 -16.53 -9.97
CA GLY A 9 30.27 -15.47 -10.12
C GLY A 9 28.91 -15.94 -10.66
N ASN A 10 28.69 -17.24 -10.84
CA ASN A 10 27.41 -17.77 -11.32
C ASN A 10 26.38 -17.83 -10.19
N ILE A 11 25.14 -17.50 -10.55
CA ILE A 11 24.01 -17.48 -9.62
C ILE A 11 23.30 -18.83 -9.65
N VAL A 12 23.15 -19.45 -8.47
CA VAL A 12 22.44 -20.72 -8.28
C VAL A 12 21.25 -20.51 -7.36
N PHE A 13 20.07 -20.98 -7.77
CA PHE A 13 18.87 -20.98 -6.94
C PHE A 13 18.61 -22.40 -6.44
N THR A 14 18.71 -22.60 -5.13
CA THR A 14 18.47 -23.92 -4.50
C THR A 14 17.64 -23.77 -3.23
N ASN A 15 16.82 -24.77 -2.96
CA ASN A 15 16.05 -24.92 -1.73
C ASN A 15 16.86 -25.61 -0.62
N VAL A 16 17.96 -26.30 -0.96
CA VAL A 16 18.86 -26.99 -0.01
C VAL A 16 20.16 -26.20 0.13
N ALA A 17 20.67 -26.04 1.35
CA ALA A 17 21.93 -25.35 1.60
C ALA A 17 23.10 -26.09 0.93
N PRO A 18 23.89 -25.44 0.06
CA PRO A 18 24.99 -26.10 -0.64
C PRO A 18 26.20 -26.33 0.26
N ASP A 19 26.90 -27.45 0.06
CA ASP A 19 28.12 -27.83 0.78
C ASP A 19 29.34 -27.05 0.27
N LYS A 20 29.62 -25.93 0.96
CA LYS A 20 30.85 -25.10 0.92
C LYS A 20 31.28 -24.54 -0.46
N GLY A 21 31.52 -23.23 -0.49
CA GLY A 21 32.03 -22.50 -1.66
C GLY A 21 31.00 -21.61 -2.36
N LEU A 22 29.74 -21.64 -1.93
CA LEU A 22 28.67 -20.78 -2.42
C LEU A 22 28.29 -19.74 -1.36
N ARG A 23 28.32 -18.45 -1.73
CA ARG A 23 27.94 -17.34 -0.84
C ARG A 23 26.45 -17.04 -0.98
N LYS A 24 25.73 -17.04 0.13
CA LYS A 24 24.29 -16.76 0.18
C LYS A 24 24.03 -15.27 -0.08
N LEU A 25 23.14 -14.96 -1.04
CA LEU A 25 22.75 -13.59 -1.38
C LEU A 25 21.40 -13.22 -0.74
N SER A 26 20.37 -14.04 -0.92
CA SER A 26 19.06 -13.82 -0.32
C SER A 26 18.26 -15.12 -0.26
N CYS A 27 17.45 -15.31 0.79
CA CYS A 27 16.34 -16.25 0.75
C CYS A 27 15.04 -15.44 0.70
N LEU A 28 14.05 -15.97 0.00
CA LEU A 28 12.72 -15.37 -0.12
C LEU A 28 11.89 -15.41 1.17
N ASP A 29 12.49 -15.78 2.30
CA ASP A 29 11.85 -15.85 3.61
C ASP A 29 12.76 -15.13 4.62
N SER A 30 12.69 -13.80 4.63
CA SER A 30 13.27 -12.98 5.71
C SER A 30 12.50 -11.66 5.80
N ASP A 31 11.36 -11.71 6.47
CA ASP A 31 10.93 -10.65 7.37
C ASP A 31 12.04 -10.39 8.41
N ASP A 32 13.04 -9.58 8.05
CA ASP A 32 14.06 -9.08 8.97
C ASP A 32 13.56 -7.75 9.57
N ILE A 33 12.54 -7.82 10.42
CA ILE A 33 12.28 -6.77 11.42
C ILE A 33 13.31 -6.97 12.53
N GLY A 34 14.57 -6.65 12.22
CA GLY A 34 15.72 -6.85 13.09
C GLY A 34 16.49 -5.55 13.26
N LYS A 35 16.10 -4.78 14.29
CA LYS A 35 16.85 -3.66 14.90
C LYS A 35 18.34 -3.64 14.51
N LYS A 36 18.71 -2.79 13.55
CA LYS A 36 20.10 -2.38 13.33
C LYS A 36 20.15 -0.86 13.36
N SER A 37 20.95 -0.41 14.32
CA SER A 37 21.44 0.93 14.58
C SER A 37 21.48 1.82 13.35
N ALA A 38 21.03 3.06 13.51
CA ALA A 38 21.16 4.12 12.53
C ALA A 38 22.64 4.44 12.24
N THR A 39 23.26 3.64 11.37
CA THR A 39 24.35 4.12 10.52
C THR A 39 23.71 4.88 9.36
N PRO A 40 24.17 6.09 9.01
CA PRO A 40 23.63 6.80 7.87
C PRO A 40 23.83 5.90 6.65
N ALA A 41 22.73 5.63 5.93
CA ALA A 41 22.77 4.85 4.71
C ALA A 41 23.78 5.50 3.76
N ARG A 42 24.96 4.88 3.62
CA ARG A 42 25.95 5.29 2.63
C ARG A 42 25.29 5.08 1.28
N THR A 43 24.90 6.16 0.63
CA THR A 43 24.34 6.15 -0.72
C THR A 43 25.37 5.48 -1.63
N THR A 44 25.11 4.24 -2.03
CA THR A 44 25.89 3.58 -3.07
C THR A 44 25.71 4.42 -4.34
N PRO A 45 26.78 5.02 -4.88
CA PRO A 45 26.65 5.87 -6.06
C PRO A 45 26.10 5.03 -7.21
N THR A 46 25.08 5.55 -7.89
CA THR A 46 24.52 4.95 -9.08
C THR A 46 25.64 4.73 -10.10
N PRO A 47 25.75 3.56 -10.76
CA PRO A 47 26.78 3.29 -11.76
C PRO A 47 26.86 4.40 -12.81
N ALA A 48 28.07 4.76 -13.24
CA ALA A 48 28.31 5.92 -14.12
C ALA A 48 27.56 5.86 -15.48
N GLY A 49 27.12 4.68 -15.91
CA GLY A 49 26.33 4.47 -17.13
C GLY A 49 24.82 4.29 -16.93
N PHE A 50 24.30 4.48 -15.72
CA PHE A 50 22.86 4.34 -15.49
C PHE A 50 22.10 5.59 -15.96
N PRO A 51 21.06 5.45 -16.79
CA PRO A 51 20.29 6.59 -17.27
C PRO A 51 19.64 7.32 -16.09
N ARG A 52 19.93 8.63 -15.99
CA ARG A 52 19.30 9.51 -15.00
C ARG A 52 18.05 10.11 -15.63
N VAL A 53 16.97 10.08 -14.89
CA VAL A 53 15.77 10.85 -15.25
C VAL A 53 16.09 12.32 -15.01
N ASP A 54 15.77 13.18 -15.98
CA ASP A 54 15.91 14.62 -15.86
C ASP A 54 14.94 15.20 -14.80
N ALA A 55 15.32 16.34 -14.23
CA ALA A 55 14.55 16.96 -13.15
C ALA A 55 13.15 17.39 -13.60
N ASP A 56 13.00 17.81 -14.85
CA ASP A 56 11.71 18.24 -15.41
C ASP A 56 10.75 17.04 -15.56
N THR A 57 11.25 15.88 -15.99
CA THR A 57 10.48 14.63 -16.04
C THR A 57 10.09 14.13 -14.65
N GLN A 58 10.96 14.27 -13.64
CA GLN A 58 10.58 13.92 -12.26
C GLN A 58 9.48 14.83 -11.72
N ARG A 59 9.62 16.15 -11.92
CA ARG A 59 8.59 17.12 -11.53
C ARG A 59 7.25 16.85 -12.20
N GLY A 60 7.26 16.62 -13.51
CA GLY A 60 6.03 16.29 -14.24
C GLY A 60 5.34 15.03 -13.70
N ARG A 61 6.11 14.02 -13.29
CA ARG A 61 5.56 12.81 -12.66
C ARG A 61 4.97 13.08 -11.29
N ASP A 62 5.66 13.87 -10.47
CA ASP A 62 5.20 14.21 -9.13
C ASP A 62 3.95 15.10 -9.18
N ASP A 63 3.87 16.03 -10.15
CA ASP A 63 2.68 16.85 -10.39
C ASP A 63 1.49 15.99 -10.83
N VAL A 64 1.70 15.04 -11.76
CA VAL A 64 0.65 14.09 -12.17
C VAL A 64 0.22 13.22 -10.99
N ARG A 65 1.17 12.69 -10.20
CA ARG A 65 0.86 11.90 -9.01
C ARG A 65 0.03 12.70 -8.01
N ARG A 66 0.44 13.93 -7.69
CA ARG A 66 -0.31 14.81 -6.79
C ARG A 66 -1.71 15.06 -7.31
N ARG A 67 -1.86 15.32 -8.61
CA ARG A 67 -3.16 15.54 -9.24
C ARG A 67 -4.06 14.31 -9.11
N VAL A 68 -3.57 13.12 -9.46
CA VAL A 68 -4.33 11.87 -9.32
C VAL A 68 -4.76 11.65 -7.88
N LEU A 69 -3.83 11.75 -6.92
CA LEU A 69 -4.15 11.59 -5.49
C LEU A 69 -5.19 12.64 -5.01
N SER A 70 -5.16 13.86 -5.53
CA SER A 70 -6.15 14.89 -5.19
C SER A 70 -7.54 14.59 -5.77
N GLU A 71 -7.61 14.05 -7.00
CA GLU A 71 -8.86 13.64 -7.64
C GLU A 71 -9.46 12.41 -6.94
N GLU A 72 -8.62 11.46 -6.54
CA GLU A 72 -9.00 10.30 -5.72
C GLU A 72 -9.52 10.74 -4.35
N LEU A 73 -8.85 11.68 -3.68
CA LEU A 73 -9.30 12.22 -2.40
C LEU A 73 -10.68 12.88 -2.52
N ALA A 74 -10.90 13.70 -3.54
CA ALA A 74 -12.20 14.33 -3.77
C ALA A 74 -13.30 13.29 -4.02
N THR A 75 -12.97 12.22 -4.74
CA THR A 75 -13.88 11.10 -4.99
C THR A 75 -14.23 10.36 -3.70
N GLU A 76 -13.24 10.03 -2.87
CA GLU A 76 -13.45 9.36 -1.58
C GLU A 76 -14.23 10.22 -0.60
N GLU A 77 -14.01 11.54 -0.55
CA GLU A 77 -14.79 12.45 0.28
C GLU A 77 -16.27 12.48 -0.14
N LYS A 78 -16.56 12.43 -1.45
CA LYS A 78 -17.92 12.30 -1.97
C LYS A 78 -18.56 10.96 -1.58
N LEU A 79 -17.83 9.85 -1.77
CA LEU A 79 -18.30 8.51 -1.41
C LEU A 79 -18.56 8.38 0.10
N LEU A 80 -17.71 8.99 0.93
CA LEU A 80 -17.94 9.07 2.37
C LEU A 80 -19.24 9.81 2.72
N ALA A 81 -19.52 10.93 2.05
CA ALA A 81 -20.74 11.69 2.26
C ALA A 81 -22.00 10.88 1.89
N GLU A 82 -21.95 10.16 0.76
CA GLU A 82 -23.02 9.25 0.32
C GLU A 82 -23.21 8.08 1.29
N ALA A 83 -22.11 7.46 1.74
CA ALA A 83 -22.13 6.37 2.71
C ALA A 83 -22.69 6.82 4.07
N ARG A 84 -22.31 8.00 4.56
CA ARG A 84 -22.85 8.58 5.81
C ARG A 84 -24.33 8.90 5.70
N THR A 85 -24.77 9.43 4.56
CA THR A 85 -26.19 9.69 4.30
C THR A 85 -26.99 8.38 4.30
N SER A 86 -26.46 7.35 3.64
CA SER A 86 -27.09 6.02 3.59
C SER A 86 -27.10 5.33 4.95
N TYR A 87 -26.06 5.53 5.77
CA TYR A 87 -25.99 5.01 7.13
C TYR A 87 -26.94 5.73 8.09
N ALA A 88 -27.30 6.99 7.80
CA ALA A 88 -28.24 7.80 8.58
C ALA A 88 -27.99 7.74 10.10
N ASN A 89 -26.74 7.95 10.52
CA ASN A 89 -26.29 7.85 11.92
C ASN A 89 -26.59 6.51 12.61
N GLY A 90 -26.68 5.42 11.85
CA GLY A 90 -26.97 4.08 12.37
C GLY A 90 -28.46 3.74 12.45
N ALA A 91 -29.34 4.63 12.00
CA ALA A 91 -30.77 4.40 11.92
C ALA A 91 -31.29 4.61 10.49
N PRO A 92 -30.80 3.86 9.49
CA PRO A 92 -31.35 3.92 8.14
C PRO A 92 -32.80 3.43 8.13
N VAL A 93 -33.65 4.01 7.30
CA VAL A 93 -35.04 3.53 7.19
C VAL A 93 -35.04 2.08 6.68
N PRO A 94 -35.74 1.15 7.37
CA PRO A 94 -35.86 -0.23 6.92
C PRO A 94 -36.53 -0.30 5.54
N LEU A 95 -35.98 -1.10 4.63
CA LEU A 95 -36.63 -1.36 3.35
C LEU A 95 -37.89 -2.22 3.57
N PRO A 96 -38.89 -2.18 2.67
CA PRO A 96 -40.12 -2.96 2.81
C PRO A 96 -39.86 -4.47 3.01
N GLU A 97 -38.86 -5.01 2.33
CA GLU A 97 -38.41 -6.41 2.44
C GLU A 97 -37.66 -6.75 3.73
N GLU A 98 -37.13 -5.74 4.43
CA GLU A 98 -36.40 -5.87 5.69
C GLU A 98 -37.31 -5.72 6.91
N GLN A 99 -38.53 -5.16 6.75
CA GLN A 99 -39.49 -5.01 7.85
C GLN A 99 -39.89 -6.37 8.46
N ALA A 100 -39.96 -7.41 7.65
CA ALA A 100 -40.26 -8.78 8.11
C ALA A 100 -39.01 -9.54 8.59
N ASN A 101 -37.80 -9.03 8.34
CA ASN A 101 -36.55 -9.72 8.66
C ASN A 101 -35.53 -8.78 9.33
N ALA A 102 -35.55 -8.82 10.66
CA ALA A 102 -34.66 -8.02 11.51
C ALA A 102 -33.16 -8.36 11.32
N GLU A 103 -32.82 -9.59 10.94
CA GLU A 103 -31.41 -9.98 10.70
C GLU A 103 -30.84 -9.29 9.47
N ARG A 104 -31.60 -9.28 8.36
CA ARG A 104 -31.19 -8.58 7.13
C ARG A 104 -30.98 -7.08 7.36
N TYR A 105 -31.86 -6.46 8.12
CA TYR A 105 -31.72 -5.05 8.50
C TYR A 105 -30.44 -4.80 9.31
N ARG A 106 -30.14 -5.65 10.30
CA ARG A 106 -28.91 -5.56 11.11
C ARG A 106 -27.66 -5.76 10.25
N ASP A 107 -27.67 -6.71 9.32
CA ASP A 107 -26.55 -6.95 8.41
C ASP A 107 -26.31 -5.75 7.50
N ARG A 108 -27.37 -5.14 6.96
CA ARG A 108 -27.27 -3.93 6.15
C ARG A 108 -26.68 -2.76 6.93
N ILE A 109 -27.13 -2.52 8.17
CA ILE A 109 -26.53 -1.51 9.06
C ILE A 109 -25.04 -1.81 9.27
N GLY A 110 -24.68 -3.07 9.50
CA GLY A 110 -23.30 -3.52 9.65
C GLY A 110 -22.44 -3.17 8.42
N ARG A 111 -22.93 -3.48 7.21
CA ARG A 111 -22.26 -3.16 5.94
C ARG A 111 -22.13 -1.66 5.71
N LEU A 112 -23.19 -0.89 5.98
CA LEU A 112 -23.17 0.58 5.85
C LEU A 112 -22.14 1.21 6.80
N ARG A 113 -22.07 0.73 8.05
CA ARG A 113 -21.05 1.17 9.01
C ARG A 113 -19.64 0.85 8.52
N GLN A 114 -19.42 -0.37 8.01
CA GLN A 114 -18.12 -0.78 7.48
C GLN A 114 -17.71 0.07 6.26
N ALA A 115 -18.66 0.40 5.39
CA ALA A 115 -18.41 1.28 4.24
C ALA A 115 -17.96 2.68 4.69
N VAL A 116 -18.65 3.30 5.65
CA VAL A 116 -18.24 4.59 6.24
C VAL A 116 -16.81 4.51 6.78
N GLN A 117 -16.51 3.50 7.59
CA GLN A 117 -15.16 3.31 8.17
C GLN A 117 -14.08 3.02 7.13
N LEU A 118 -14.43 2.39 6.01
CA LEU A 118 -13.50 2.16 4.91
C LEU A 118 -13.14 3.49 4.24
N HIS A 119 -14.13 4.29 3.85
CA HIS A 119 -13.88 5.58 3.19
C HIS A 119 -13.14 6.56 4.10
N GLU A 120 -13.45 6.60 5.40
CA GLU A 120 -12.68 7.41 6.37
C GLU A 120 -11.19 7.04 6.39
N ARG A 121 -10.87 5.74 6.43
CA ARG A 121 -9.48 5.26 6.41
C ARG A 121 -8.78 5.55 5.08
N ASN A 122 -9.49 5.42 3.96
CA ASN A 122 -8.95 5.74 2.64
C ASN A 122 -8.58 7.21 2.54
N ILE A 123 -9.46 8.12 2.99
CA ILE A 123 -9.19 9.56 3.03
C ILE A 123 -7.96 9.86 3.88
N ASP A 124 -7.85 9.26 5.06
CA ASP A 124 -6.69 9.46 5.94
C ASP A 124 -5.39 8.96 5.30
N ALA A 125 -5.43 7.85 4.56
CA ALA A 125 -4.29 7.33 3.82
C ALA A 125 -3.89 8.29 2.68
N LEU A 126 -4.85 8.72 1.85
CA LEU A 126 -4.61 9.65 0.75
C LEU A 126 -4.06 11.00 1.24
N LYS A 127 -4.56 11.53 2.36
CA LYS A 127 -4.04 12.76 2.98
C LYS A 127 -2.58 12.62 3.43
N LYS A 128 -2.18 11.45 3.94
CA LYS A 128 -0.78 11.18 4.30
C LYS A 128 0.12 11.05 3.07
N GLU A 129 -0.34 10.37 2.03
CA GLU A 129 0.40 10.24 0.77
C GLU A 129 0.61 11.61 0.11
N LEU A 130 -0.43 12.45 0.06
CA LEU A 130 -0.35 13.83 -0.43
C LEU A 130 0.63 14.70 0.38
N GLY A 131 0.69 14.50 1.71
CA GLY A 131 1.65 15.19 2.57
C GLY A 131 3.11 14.74 2.35
N THR A 132 3.30 13.51 1.88
CA THR A 132 4.61 12.90 1.61
C THR A 132 5.11 13.22 0.19
N THR A 133 4.20 13.43 -0.75
CA THR A 133 4.52 13.91 -2.10
C THR A 133 4.90 15.39 -2.07
N ARG A 134 6.19 15.66 -1.85
CA ARG A 134 6.83 16.98 -1.93
C ARG A 134 7.78 17.07 -3.11
#